data_AF-A0A8S3W3J2-F1
#
_entry.id   AF-A0A8S3W3J2-F1
#
_cell.length_a   1.000
_cell.length_b   1.000
_cell.length_c   1.000
_cell.angle_alpha   90.00
_cell.angle_beta   90.00
_cell.angle_gamma   90.00
#
_symmetry.space_group_name_H-M   'P 1'
#
loop_
_entity.id
_entity.type
_entity.pdbx_description
1 polymer ?
#
loop_
_entity_poly.entity_id
_entity_poly.type
_entity_poly.pdbx_seq_one_letter_code
_entity_poly.pdbx_strand_id
1 'polypeptide(L)'
;MPCPDVYWVPWMSMRFCSEWIAIMEAFGQWSNRSNNDKRLESGYDAVPIRDIHMIQLGLERQWLHILKEVRPSSTGDGLHWLLP
;
A
#
# COMPACT_ATOMS: atom_id res chain seq x y z
N MET A 1 -9.72 -19.97 -7.99
CA MET A 1 -8.26 -19.99 -8.22
C MET A 1 -7.86 -18.58 -8.63
N PRO A 2 -6.74 -18.03 -8.16
CA PRO A 2 -6.27 -16.74 -8.69
C PRO A 2 -6.10 -16.81 -10.22
N CYS A 3 -6.21 -15.67 -10.89
CA CYS A 3 -6.06 -15.54 -12.34
C CYS A 3 -4.57 -15.67 -12.74
N PRO A 4 -4.26 -15.95 -14.03
CA PRO A 4 -2.90 -15.82 -14.54
C PRO A 4 -2.28 -14.47 -14.14
N ASP A 5 -0.98 -14.49 -13.80
CA ASP A 5 -0.19 -13.33 -13.35
C ASP A 5 -0.64 -12.66 -12.03
N VAL A 6 -1.52 -13.30 -11.25
CA VAL A 6 -1.93 -12.85 -9.91
C VAL A 6 -1.46 -13.82 -8.84
N TYR A 7 -0.49 -13.40 -8.04
CA TYR A 7 0.06 -14.21 -6.95
C TYR A 7 -0.65 -13.89 -5.63
N TRP A 8 -1.04 -14.94 -4.91
CA TRP A 8 -1.62 -14.83 -3.58
C TRP A 8 -0.65 -15.42 -2.56
N VAL A 9 -0.03 -14.55 -1.76
CA VAL A 9 0.92 -14.92 -0.72
C VAL A 9 0.49 -14.35 0.64
N PRO A 10 0.69 -15.07 1.75
CA PRO A 10 0.55 -14.49 3.07
C PRO A 10 1.67 -13.45 3.27
N TRP A 11 1.32 -12.29 3.79
CA TRP A 11 2.28 -11.18 3.91
C TRP A 11 2.31 -10.59 5.32
N MET A 12 1.21 -9.99 5.76
CA MET A 12 1.15 -9.31 7.06
C MET A 12 0.52 -10.19 8.14
N SER A 13 1.00 -10.04 9.38
CA SER A 13 0.37 -10.68 10.54
C SER A 13 -0.99 -10.04 10.85
N MET A 14 -1.87 -10.81 11.50
CA MET A 14 -3.18 -10.28 11.94
C MET A 14 -3.05 -9.08 12.88
N ARG A 15 -2.01 -9.09 13.73
CA ARG A 15 -1.69 -7.98 14.63
C ARG A 15 -1.35 -6.72 13.86
N PHE A 16 -0.47 -6.82 12.85
CA PHE A 16 -0.11 -5.70 11.99
C PHE A 16 -1.36 -5.09 11.35
N CYS A 17 -2.21 -5.92 10.74
CA CYS A 17 -3.45 -5.45 10.10
C CYS A 17 -4.36 -4.71 11.09
N SER A 18 -4.51 -5.23 12.30
CA SER A 18 -5.37 -4.65 13.33
C SER A 18 -4.85 -3.30 13.83
N GLU A 19 -3.54 -3.21 14.12
CA GLU A 19 -2.90 -1.96 14.55
C GLU A 19 -2.90 -0.91 13.42
N TRP A 20 -2.74 -1.35 12.16
CA TRP A 20 -2.77 -0.47 11.00
C TRP A 20 -4.14 0.19 10.82
N ILE A 21 -5.22 -0.59 10.93
CA ILE A 21 -6.59 -0.06 10.90
C ILE A 21 -6.79 0.95 12.04
N ALA A 22 -6.34 0.63 13.25
CA ALA A 22 -6.48 1.52 14.40
C ALA A 22 -5.77 2.87 14.19
N ILE A 23 -4.58 2.88 13.57
CA ILE A 23 -3.87 4.13 13.22
C ILE A 23 -4.68 4.97 12.23
N MET A 24 -5.23 4.35 11.19
CA MET A 24 -6.04 5.05 10.18
C MET A 24 -7.30 5.67 10.79
N GLU A 25 -8.01 4.90 11.60
CA GLU A 25 -9.24 5.38 12.26
C GLU A 25 -8.96 6.45 13.31
N ALA A 26 -7.83 6.35 14.04
CA ALA A 26 -7.41 7.38 14.97
C ALA A 26 -7.05 8.70 14.26
N PHE A 27 -6.50 8.66 13.04
CA PHE A 27 -6.26 9.86 12.24
C PHE A 27 -7.56 10.48 11.73
N GLY A 28 -8.50 9.66 11.25
CA GLY A 28 -9.88 10.04 10.96
C GLY A 28 -10.10 10.99 9.77
N GLN A 29 -9.06 11.54 9.16
CA GLN A 29 -9.15 12.44 8.00
C GLN A 29 -9.19 11.68 6.67
N TRP A 30 -10.19 10.81 6.54
CA TRP A 30 -10.48 10.06 5.32
C TRP A 30 -10.83 11.00 4.16
N SER A 31 -10.43 10.63 2.94
CA SER A 31 -10.94 11.31 1.73
C SER A 31 -12.47 11.22 1.65
N ASN A 32 -13.08 12.19 0.99
CA ASN A 32 -14.53 12.27 0.80
C ASN A 32 -14.99 11.69 -0.56
N ARG A 33 -14.14 10.95 -1.28
CA ARG A 33 -14.39 10.42 -2.64
C ARG A 33 -14.70 11.50 -3.70
N SER A 34 -14.23 12.72 -3.49
CA SER A 34 -14.24 13.78 -4.51
C SER A 34 -12.97 13.70 -5.34
N ASN A 35 -13.06 13.96 -6.65
CA ASN A 35 -11.86 14.15 -7.47
C ASN A 35 -11.05 15.35 -6.99
N ASN A 36 -11.69 16.36 -6.40
CA ASN A 36 -10.98 17.48 -5.78
C ASN A 36 -10.57 17.09 -4.36
N ASP A 37 -9.29 16.84 -4.15
CA ASP A 37 -8.70 16.53 -2.85
C ASP A 37 -7.53 17.46 -2.55
N LYS A 38 -7.78 18.45 -1.70
CA LYS A 38 -6.80 19.46 -1.29
C LYS A 38 -5.64 18.90 -0.46
N ARG A 39 -5.75 17.65 0.01
CA ARG A 39 -4.68 16.97 0.74
C ARG A 39 -3.60 16.43 -0.20
N LEU A 40 -3.87 16.38 -1.50
CA LEU A 40 -2.92 16.00 -2.54
C LEU A 40 -2.23 17.24 -3.11
N GLU A 41 -0.98 17.11 -3.53
CA GLU A 41 -0.20 18.21 -4.13
C GLU A 41 -0.83 18.72 -5.43
N SER A 42 -1.37 17.82 -6.25
CA SER A 42 -2.11 18.16 -7.47
C SER A 42 -3.48 18.80 -7.20
N GLY A 43 -4.02 18.64 -5.99
CA GLY A 43 -5.41 18.95 -5.66
C GLY A 43 -6.44 18.03 -6.33
N TYR A 44 -6.00 17.02 -7.09
CA TYR A 44 -6.86 16.20 -7.95
C TYR A 44 -6.52 14.71 -7.88
N ASP A 45 -7.55 13.89 -7.69
CA ASP A 45 -7.53 12.43 -7.74
C ASP A 45 -8.32 11.95 -8.97
N ALA A 46 -7.64 11.19 -9.84
CA ALA A 46 -8.25 10.64 -11.04
C ALA A 46 -9.21 9.48 -10.74
N VAL A 47 -9.02 8.79 -9.61
CA VAL A 47 -9.84 7.65 -9.20
C VAL A 47 -10.15 7.81 -7.72
N PRO A 48 -11.17 8.61 -7.36
CA PRO A 48 -11.45 8.95 -5.97
C PRO A 48 -11.90 7.73 -5.15
N ILE A 49 -11.09 7.39 -4.15
CA ILE A 49 -11.34 6.31 -3.20
C ILE A 49 -11.33 6.91 -1.80
N ARG A 50 -12.11 6.35 -0.87
CA ARG A 50 -12.05 6.74 0.55
C ARG A 50 -10.80 6.16 1.19
N ASP A 51 -9.76 6.97 1.34
CA ASP A 51 -8.43 6.52 1.78
C ASP A 51 -7.67 7.58 2.60
N ILE A 52 -6.51 7.14 3.12
CA ILE A 52 -5.50 7.92 3.81
C ILE A 52 -4.13 7.50 3.24
N HIS A 53 -3.33 8.47 2.83
CA HIS A 53 -1.99 8.25 2.28
C HIS A 53 -0.95 8.16 3.41
N MET A 54 0.08 7.34 3.24
CA MET A 54 1.13 7.16 4.27
C MET A 54 1.88 8.46 4.60
N ILE A 55 2.03 9.37 3.64
CA ILE A 55 2.62 10.70 3.84
C ILE A 55 1.82 11.51 4.87
N GLN A 56 0.48 11.41 4.86
CA GLN A 56 -0.40 12.14 5.78
C GLN A 56 -0.22 11.70 7.24
N LEU A 57 0.28 10.48 7.45
CA LEU A 57 0.59 9.91 8.76
C LEU A 57 2.07 9.99 9.14
N GLY A 58 2.93 10.49 8.24
CA GLY A 58 4.39 10.45 8.42
C GLY A 58 4.98 9.03 8.38
N LEU A 59 4.27 8.06 7.79
CA LEU A 59 4.66 6.64 7.71
C LEU A 59 5.26 6.23 6.36
N GLU A 60 5.47 7.18 5.45
CA GLU A 60 5.97 6.93 4.09
C GLU A 60 7.28 6.13 4.09
N ARG A 61 8.25 6.51 4.92
CA ARG A 61 9.57 5.86 4.96
C ARG A 61 9.49 4.40 5.40
N GLN A 62 8.63 4.12 6.38
CA GLN A 62 8.37 2.79 6.91
C GLN A 62 7.68 1.93 5.85
N TRP A 63 6.71 2.50 5.13
CA TRP A 63 6.03 1.82 4.04
C TRP A 63 6.98 1.50 2.87
N LEU A 64 7.85 2.44 2.48
CA LEU A 64 8.87 2.21 1.44
C LEU A 64 9.87 1.12 1.85
N HIS A 65 10.24 1.05 3.13
CA HIS A 65 11.08 -0.03 3.63
C HIS A 65 10.38 -1.40 3.49
N ILE A 66 9.11 -1.50 3.89
CA ILE A 66 8.29 -2.72 3.71
C ILE A 66 8.24 -3.15 2.24
N LEU A 67 8.02 -2.23 1.30
CA LEU A 67 7.98 -2.54 -0.13
C LEU A 67 9.32 -3.04 -0.67
N LYS A 68 10.44 -2.51 -0.15
CA LYS A 68 11.77 -2.97 -0.54
C LYS A 68 12.03 -4.42 -0.13
N GLU A 69 11.55 -4.84 1.04
CA GLU A 69 11.68 -6.23 1.51
C GLU A 69 10.81 -7.20 0.72
N VAL A 70 9.69 -6.74 0.14
CA VAL A 70 8.82 -7.58 -0.70
C VAL A 70 9.27 -7.67 -2.14
N ARG A 71 9.99 -6.68 -2.65
CA ARG A 71 10.58 -6.77 -3.98
C ARG A 71 11.62 -7.89 -3.97
N PRO A 72 11.47 -8.96 -4.77
CA PRO A 72 12.56 -9.92 -4.97
C PRO A 72 13.76 -9.13 -5.47
N SER A 73 14.93 -9.30 -4.87
CA SER A 73 16.17 -8.62 -5.26
C SER A 73 16.44 -8.89 -6.74
N SER A 74 16.03 -7.96 -7.60
CA SER A 74 16.29 -8.00 -9.03
C SER A 74 17.73 -7.55 -9.25
N THR A 75 18.70 -8.36 -8.82
CA THR A 75 20.11 -8.27 -9.20
C THR A 75 20.87 -9.48 -8.67
N GLY A 76 21.41 -10.29 -9.59
CA GLY A 76 22.35 -11.37 -9.31
C GLY A 76 21.74 -12.76 -9.31
N ASP A 77 21.76 -13.39 -10.48
CA ASP A 77 21.77 -14.84 -10.68
C ASP A 77 20.62 -15.67 -10.08
N GLY A 78 19.65 -15.98 -10.96
CA GLY A 78 18.94 -17.25 -10.92
C GLY A 78 17.82 -17.39 -9.88
N LEU A 79 16.66 -16.77 -10.12
CA LEU A 79 15.39 -17.32 -9.62
C LEU A 79 14.31 -17.27 -10.70
N HIS A 80 14.14 -18.43 -11.30
CA HIS A 80 13.16 -18.88 -12.28
C HIS A 80 11.72 -18.97 -11.73
N TRP A 81 11.34 -18.18 -10.72
CA TRP A 81 10.27 -18.58 -9.80
C TRP A 81 8.99 -17.76 -9.79
N LEU A 82 8.66 -17.01 -10.84
CA LEU A 82 7.31 -16.46 -10.95
C LEU A 82 6.74 -16.49 -12.38
N LEU A 83 7.03 -17.50 -13.20
CA LEU A 83 6.18 -17.82 -14.35
C LEU A 83 6.27 -19.34 -14.62
N PRO A 84 5.17 -20.06 -14.92
CA PRO A 84 5.26 -21.15 -15.87
C PRO A 84 5.72 -20.63 -17.24
#